data_AF-A0A8K0UVG2-F1
#
_entry.id   AF-A0A8K0UVG2-F1
#
_cell.length_a   1.000
_cell.length_b   1.000
_cell.length_c   1.000
_cell.angle_alpha   90.00
_cell.angle_beta   90.00
_cell.angle_gamma   90.00
#
_symmetry.space_group_name_H-M   'P 1'
#
loop_
_entity.id
_entity.type
_entity.pdbx_description
1 polymer ?
#
loop_
_entity_poly.entity_id
_entity_poly.type
_entity_poly.pdbx_seq_one_letter_code
_entity_poly.pdbx_strand_id
1 'polypeptide(L)'
;MSNRPRASSVTDAFRLRPGFNAIPREDNPILALAARSQAAHSRNTEFIESLPKLTEKDIATLELSDSSCPICIVPFSTILTEEEMALAMDSPAYALEDLGVTKLDQTCGHAFCRKDIRNWLLAGHNSCPTCRRALVVTTPDISEAPGRLSDLLQATQASMRDIESLQAAMQSMSERLDHLDVSLQAAGGSGNALQHGSPQSEPDRYRARHDAYDDDRSHFSGMYS
;
A
#
# COMPACT_ATOMS: atom_id res chain seq x y z
N MET A 1 -60.49 43.70 -17.72
CA MET A 1 -59.75 42.48 -18.10
C MET A 1 -58.32 42.67 -17.65
N SER A 2 -57.94 41.99 -16.58
CA SER A 2 -56.78 42.31 -15.73
C SER A 2 -55.58 41.44 -16.12
N ASN A 3 -54.48 42.07 -16.54
CA ASN A 3 -53.20 41.42 -16.76
C ASN A 3 -52.46 41.25 -15.43
N ARG A 4 -52.19 40.00 -15.02
CA ARG A 4 -51.30 39.67 -13.90
C ARG A 4 -49.89 39.39 -14.43
N PRO A 5 -48.84 39.94 -13.80
CA PRO A 5 -47.46 39.61 -14.15
C PRO A 5 -47.08 38.21 -13.65
N ARG A 6 -46.38 37.44 -14.48
CA ARG A 6 -45.82 36.12 -14.12
C ARG A 6 -44.59 36.31 -13.23
N ALA A 7 -44.56 35.60 -12.11
CA ALA A 7 -43.44 35.50 -11.19
C ALA A 7 -42.22 34.85 -11.86
N SER A 8 -41.05 35.46 -11.70
CA SER A 8 -39.75 34.95 -12.10
C SER A 8 -39.29 33.85 -11.14
N SER A 9 -38.96 32.69 -11.70
CA SER A 9 -38.43 31.51 -11.02
C SER A 9 -37.02 31.76 -10.46
N VAL A 10 -36.79 31.30 -9.23
CA VAL A 10 -35.59 31.57 -8.39
C VAL A 10 -34.43 30.59 -8.68
N THR A 11 -34.39 29.99 -9.86
CA THR A 11 -33.48 28.85 -10.16
C THR A 11 -32.18 29.23 -10.87
N ASP A 12 -31.87 30.51 -11.12
CA ASP A 12 -30.69 30.92 -11.91
C ASP A 12 -29.66 31.73 -11.10
N ALA A 13 -29.40 31.33 -9.84
CA ALA A 13 -28.40 31.98 -8.98
C ALA A 13 -27.07 31.21 -8.81
N PHE A 14 -26.89 30.09 -9.52
CA PHE A 14 -25.67 29.27 -9.40
C PHE A 14 -24.89 29.11 -10.72
N ARG A 15 -24.88 30.12 -11.58
CA ARG A 15 -23.91 30.18 -12.68
C ARG A 15 -22.53 30.63 -12.17
N LEU A 16 -21.76 29.61 -11.79
CA LEU A 16 -20.34 29.42 -12.09
C LEU A 16 -19.47 30.68 -12.15
N ARG A 17 -18.65 30.89 -11.11
CA ARG A 17 -17.37 31.58 -11.24
C ARG A 17 -16.41 30.69 -12.05
N PRO A 18 -15.94 31.10 -13.25
CA PRO A 18 -14.79 30.47 -13.89
C PRO A 18 -13.53 31.11 -13.27
N GLY A 19 -12.96 30.46 -12.27
CA GLY A 19 -11.80 31.02 -11.58
C GLY A 19 -11.19 30.13 -10.50
N PHE A 20 -11.78 28.97 -10.21
CA PHE A 20 -11.00 27.90 -9.61
C PHE A 20 -10.26 27.19 -10.74
N ASN A 21 -9.05 27.64 -11.01
CA ASN A 21 -8.03 26.76 -11.57
C ASN A 21 -7.98 25.56 -10.61
N ALA A 22 -8.61 24.47 -11.02
CA ALA A 22 -8.41 23.19 -10.38
C ALA A 22 -6.92 22.93 -10.47
N ILE A 23 -6.21 23.13 -9.35
CA ILE A 23 -4.88 22.58 -9.17
C ILE A 23 -5.09 21.09 -9.46
N PRO A 24 -4.48 20.51 -10.51
CA PRO A 24 -4.59 19.08 -10.74
C PRO A 24 -4.16 18.44 -9.43
N ARG A 25 -5.08 17.71 -8.79
CA ARG A 25 -4.76 16.82 -7.67
C ARG A 25 -3.95 15.68 -8.26
N GLU A 26 -2.71 15.99 -8.60
CA GLU A 26 -1.67 14.99 -8.74
C GLU A 26 -1.52 14.34 -7.37
N ASP A 27 -1.36 13.02 -7.43
CA ASP A 27 -0.80 12.20 -6.37
C ASP A 27 -1.75 11.84 -5.22
N ASN A 28 -2.67 10.92 -5.50
CA ASN A 28 -3.03 9.94 -4.48
C ASN A 28 -1.75 9.16 -4.13
N PRO A 29 -1.14 9.37 -2.94
CA PRO A 29 0.16 8.77 -2.60
C PRO A 29 0.10 7.24 -2.58
N ILE A 30 -1.09 6.70 -2.33
CA ILE A 30 -1.38 5.26 -2.37
C ILE A 30 -1.24 4.70 -3.80
N LEU A 31 -1.76 5.40 -4.81
CA LEU A 31 -1.64 4.97 -6.20
C LEU A 31 -0.19 5.05 -6.68
N ALA A 32 0.53 6.12 -6.30
CA ALA A 32 1.95 6.25 -6.63
C ALA A 32 2.80 5.14 -5.98
N LEU A 33 2.49 4.76 -4.74
CA LEU A 33 3.17 3.64 -4.07
C LEU A 33 2.87 2.30 -4.74
N ALA A 34 1.61 2.05 -5.10
CA ALA A 34 1.21 0.84 -5.82
C ALA A 34 1.90 0.73 -7.18
N ALA A 35 1.95 1.83 -7.95
CA ALA A 35 2.63 1.88 -9.24
C ALA A 35 4.13 1.59 -9.11
N ARG A 36 4.80 2.16 -8.09
CA ARG A 36 6.22 1.86 -7.80
C ARG A 36 6.45 0.39 -7.43
N SER A 37 5.56 -0.19 -6.63
CA SER A 37 5.62 -1.61 -6.26
C SER A 37 5.48 -2.51 -7.48
N GLN A 38 4.51 -2.23 -8.35
CA GLN A 38 4.30 -2.97 -9.60
C GLN A 38 5.51 -2.85 -10.53
N ALA A 39 6.05 -1.64 -10.72
CA ALA A 39 7.25 -1.43 -11.54
C ALA A 39 8.49 -2.12 -10.96
N ALA A 40 8.62 -2.23 -9.64
CA ALA A 40 9.69 -3.03 -9.02
C ALA A 40 9.49 -4.53 -9.27
N HIS A 41 8.27 -5.03 -9.13
CA HIS A 41 7.94 -6.42 -9.39
C HIS A 41 8.20 -6.81 -10.85
N SER A 42 7.76 -6.01 -11.83
CA SER A 42 8.00 -6.25 -13.26
C SER A 42 9.49 -6.32 -13.58
N ARG A 43 10.29 -5.39 -13.07
CA ARG A 43 11.75 -5.41 -13.27
C ARG A 43 12.41 -6.64 -12.67
N ASN A 44 11.95 -7.07 -11.49
CA ASN A 44 12.49 -8.27 -10.85
C ASN A 44 12.15 -9.51 -11.67
N THR A 45 10.92 -9.62 -12.20
CA THR A 45 10.51 -10.72 -13.08
C THR A 45 11.34 -10.74 -14.37
N GLU A 46 11.49 -9.61 -15.06
CA GLU A 46 12.32 -9.48 -16.27
C GLU A 46 13.78 -9.87 -16.00
N PHE A 47 14.33 -9.46 -14.85
CA PHE A 47 15.68 -9.84 -14.45
C PHE A 47 15.81 -11.35 -14.29
N ILE A 48 14.86 -12.00 -13.60
CA ILE A 48 14.86 -13.46 -13.37
C ILE A 48 14.76 -14.23 -14.69
N GLU A 49 13.91 -13.77 -15.61
CA GLU A 49 13.76 -14.38 -16.93
C GLU A 49 15.04 -14.27 -17.76
N SER A 50 15.79 -13.18 -17.60
CA SER A 50 17.08 -12.97 -18.28
C SER A 50 18.24 -13.82 -17.75
N LEU A 51 18.08 -14.44 -16.56
CA LEU A 51 19.15 -15.22 -15.96
C LEU A 51 19.39 -16.55 -16.70
N PRO A 52 20.66 -16.92 -16.95
CA PRO A 52 20.98 -18.15 -17.66
C PRO A 52 20.55 -19.37 -16.84
N LYS A 53 19.96 -20.35 -17.52
CA LYS A 53 19.75 -21.71 -16.97
C LYS A 53 21.05 -22.50 -17.14
N LEU A 54 21.60 -23.00 -16.04
CA LEU A 54 22.80 -23.82 -16.06
C LEU A 54 22.44 -25.28 -16.33
N THR A 55 23.14 -25.89 -17.28
CA THR A 55 23.06 -27.34 -17.53
C THR A 55 24.06 -28.10 -16.66
N GLU A 56 23.92 -29.42 -16.58
CA GLU A 56 24.87 -30.29 -15.85
C GLU A 56 26.32 -30.07 -16.31
N LYS A 57 26.53 -29.87 -17.61
CA LYS A 57 27.86 -29.58 -18.20
C LYS A 57 28.44 -28.28 -17.69
N ASP A 58 27.60 -27.25 -17.50
CA ASP A 58 28.04 -25.95 -16.99
C ASP A 58 28.43 -26.07 -15.51
N ILE A 59 27.68 -26.86 -14.73
CA ILE A 59 27.99 -27.14 -13.32
C ILE A 59 29.33 -27.87 -13.20
N ALA A 60 29.57 -28.87 -14.04
CA ALA A 60 30.85 -29.58 -14.09
C ALA A 60 32.01 -28.65 -14.48
N THR A 61 31.79 -27.75 -15.44
CA THR A 61 32.80 -26.79 -15.91
C THR A 61 33.13 -25.74 -14.85
N LEU A 62 32.16 -25.35 -14.04
CA LEU A 62 32.31 -24.35 -12.97
C LEU A 62 32.78 -24.95 -11.63
N GLU A 63 33.07 -26.26 -11.59
CA GLU A 63 33.44 -26.99 -10.36
C GLU A 63 32.38 -26.87 -9.25
N LEU A 64 31.10 -26.79 -9.64
CA LEU A 64 29.95 -26.64 -8.73
C LEU A 64 29.26 -27.98 -8.42
N SER A 65 29.83 -29.12 -8.81
CA SER A 65 29.22 -30.45 -8.69
C SER A 65 28.82 -30.82 -7.27
N ASP A 66 29.67 -30.48 -6.29
CA ASP A 66 29.45 -30.79 -4.87
C ASP A 66 28.83 -29.63 -4.09
N SER A 67 28.50 -28.53 -4.78
CA SER A 67 27.91 -27.36 -4.15
C SER A 67 26.38 -27.47 -4.08
N SER A 68 25.81 -26.84 -3.07
CA SER A 68 24.37 -26.79 -2.83
C SER A 68 23.86 -25.37 -2.88
N CYS A 69 22.56 -25.23 -3.16
CA CYS A 69 21.90 -23.92 -3.10
C CYS A 69 22.03 -23.36 -1.66
N PRO A 70 22.59 -22.15 -1.45
CA PRO A 70 22.74 -21.59 -0.11
C PRO A 70 21.42 -21.29 0.62
N ILE A 71 20.28 -21.35 -0.07
CA ILE A 71 18.95 -21.02 0.47
C ILE A 71 18.24 -22.29 0.91
N CYS A 72 17.98 -23.24 0.00
CA CYS A 72 17.32 -24.51 0.33
C CYS A 72 18.26 -25.64 0.77
N ILE A 73 19.59 -25.47 0.65
CA ILE A 73 20.62 -26.46 1.02
C ILE A 73 20.56 -27.74 0.16
N VAL A 74 19.75 -27.75 -0.89
CA VAL A 74 19.66 -28.89 -1.82
C VAL A 74 20.87 -28.87 -2.79
N PRO A 75 21.56 -30.00 -2.99
CA PRO A 75 22.64 -30.11 -3.97
C PRO A 75 22.17 -29.75 -5.38
N PHE A 76 23.02 -29.09 -6.17
CA PHE A 76 22.63 -28.68 -7.51
C PHE A 76 22.37 -29.88 -8.44
N SER A 77 23.07 -31.00 -8.24
CA SER A 77 22.79 -32.25 -8.94
C SER A 77 21.36 -32.74 -8.72
N THR A 78 20.87 -32.69 -7.48
CA THR A 78 19.49 -33.08 -7.14
C THR A 78 18.47 -32.17 -7.82
N ILE A 79 18.71 -30.85 -7.83
CA ILE A 79 17.83 -29.88 -8.49
C ILE A 79 17.76 -30.12 -10.01
N LEU A 80 18.89 -30.44 -10.65
CA LEU A 80 18.90 -30.80 -12.08
C LEU A 80 18.14 -32.10 -12.35
N THR A 81 18.33 -33.13 -11.52
CA THR A 81 17.55 -34.38 -11.68
C THR A 81 16.05 -34.17 -11.47
N GLU A 82 15.66 -33.24 -10.60
CA GLU A 82 14.26 -32.85 -10.41
C GLU A 82 13.71 -32.13 -11.64
N GLU A 83 14.46 -31.22 -12.26
CA GLU A 83 14.09 -30.58 -13.52
C GLU A 83 13.91 -31.61 -14.64
N GLU A 84 14.87 -32.52 -14.81
CA GLU A 84 14.79 -33.58 -15.83
C GLU A 84 13.60 -34.50 -15.62
N MET A 85 13.34 -34.92 -14.37
CA MET A 85 12.21 -35.78 -14.04
C MET A 85 10.87 -35.05 -14.22
N ALA A 86 10.79 -33.77 -13.83
CA ALA A 86 9.59 -32.96 -14.01
C ALA A 86 9.26 -32.75 -15.50
N LEU A 87 10.28 -32.52 -16.32
CA LEU A 87 10.16 -32.42 -17.78
C LEU A 87 9.78 -33.76 -18.42
N ALA A 88 10.37 -34.87 -17.99
CA ALA A 88 10.07 -36.20 -18.54
C ALA A 88 8.65 -36.67 -18.21
N MET A 89 8.11 -36.23 -17.07
CA MET A 89 6.77 -36.60 -16.59
C MET A 89 5.68 -35.58 -16.97
N ASP A 90 6.02 -34.49 -17.66
CA ASP A 90 5.12 -33.36 -17.95
C ASP A 90 4.29 -32.95 -16.72
N SER A 91 4.91 -32.94 -15.54
CA SER A 91 4.19 -32.81 -14.28
C SER A 91 3.63 -31.39 -14.12
N PRO A 92 2.30 -31.20 -13.97
CA PRO A 92 1.69 -29.89 -13.78
C PRO A 92 1.96 -29.31 -12.37
N ALA A 93 2.64 -30.06 -11.49
CA ALA A 93 2.90 -29.64 -10.12
C ALA A 93 3.94 -28.51 -10.01
N TYR A 94 4.78 -28.33 -11.04
CA TYR A 94 5.87 -27.37 -11.02
C TYR A 94 5.81 -26.43 -12.22
N ALA A 95 5.99 -25.14 -11.96
CA ALA A 95 6.14 -24.14 -13.01
C ALA A 95 7.52 -24.29 -13.66
N LEU A 96 7.60 -24.35 -14.99
CA LEU A 96 8.85 -24.57 -15.75
C LEU A 96 9.90 -23.47 -15.52
N GLU A 97 9.44 -22.31 -15.05
CA GLU A 97 10.28 -21.16 -14.73
C GLU A 97 11.04 -21.34 -13.41
N ASP A 98 10.48 -22.11 -12.47
CA ASP A 98 11.02 -22.35 -11.12
C ASP A 98 12.02 -23.52 -11.07
N LEU A 99 12.05 -24.35 -12.11
CA LEU A 99 12.95 -25.49 -12.22
C LEU A 99 14.37 -25.08 -12.62
N GLY A 100 15.34 -25.86 -12.14
CA GLY A 100 16.74 -25.76 -12.51
C GLY A 100 17.60 -24.83 -11.65
N VAL A 101 18.84 -24.67 -12.08
CA VAL A 101 19.88 -23.88 -11.42
C VAL A 101 20.21 -22.66 -12.28
N THR A 102 20.45 -21.53 -11.63
CA THR A 102 20.83 -20.30 -12.30
C THR A 102 22.00 -19.63 -11.61
N LYS A 103 22.77 -18.86 -12.38
CA LYS A 103 23.94 -18.12 -11.91
C LYS A 103 23.78 -16.63 -12.18
N LEU A 104 24.14 -15.84 -11.18
CA LEU A 104 24.10 -14.39 -11.24
C LEU A 104 25.32 -13.82 -11.97
N ASP A 105 25.51 -14.22 -13.24
CA ASP A 105 26.71 -13.92 -14.03
C ASP A 105 26.93 -12.41 -14.23
N GLN A 106 25.85 -11.63 -14.32
CA GLN A 106 25.94 -10.19 -14.55
C GLN A 106 26.45 -9.41 -13.32
N THR A 107 26.43 -9.99 -12.11
CA THR A 107 26.67 -9.23 -10.87
C THR A 107 27.75 -9.82 -9.97
N CYS A 108 27.58 -11.05 -9.48
CA CYS A 108 28.47 -11.64 -8.49
C CYS A 108 28.84 -13.10 -8.74
N GLY A 109 28.22 -13.78 -9.70
CA GLY A 109 28.54 -15.15 -10.08
C GLY A 109 28.09 -16.23 -9.11
N HIS A 110 27.31 -15.90 -8.08
CA HIS A 110 26.72 -16.90 -7.17
C HIS A 110 25.61 -17.68 -7.86
N ALA A 111 25.54 -18.99 -7.59
CA ALA A 111 24.54 -19.90 -8.12
C ALA A 111 23.47 -20.24 -7.08
N PHE A 112 22.22 -20.37 -7.54
CA PHE A 112 21.05 -20.69 -6.73
C PHE A 112 20.08 -21.55 -7.54
N CYS A 113 19.15 -22.28 -6.89
CA CYS A 113 18.01 -22.80 -7.61
C CYS A 113 17.09 -21.65 -8.05
N ARG A 114 16.43 -21.80 -9.21
CA ARG A 114 15.60 -20.73 -9.79
C ARG A 114 14.44 -20.36 -8.88
N LYS A 115 13.76 -21.35 -8.30
CA LYS A 115 12.69 -21.17 -7.32
C LYS A 115 13.06 -20.22 -6.18
N ASP A 116 14.20 -20.44 -5.53
CA ASP A 116 14.56 -19.66 -4.34
C ASP A 116 14.99 -18.24 -4.70
N ILE A 117 15.81 -18.06 -5.73
CA ILE A 117 16.24 -16.70 -6.13
C ILE A 117 15.05 -15.88 -6.66
N ARG A 118 14.09 -16.54 -7.33
CA ARG A 118 12.85 -15.91 -7.74
C ARG A 118 12.04 -15.46 -6.54
N ASN A 119 11.74 -16.36 -5.61
CA ASN A 119 10.99 -16.02 -4.40
C ASN A 119 11.66 -14.91 -3.59
N TRP A 120 12.99 -14.92 -3.52
CA TRP A 120 13.78 -13.88 -2.87
C TRP A 120 13.58 -12.49 -3.51
N LEU A 121 13.69 -12.41 -4.84
CA LEU A 121 13.48 -11.16 -5.58
C LEU A 121 12.02 -10.70 -5.55
N LEU A 122 11.05 -11.62 -5.63
CA LEU A 122 9.63 -11.30 -5.57
C LEU A 122 9.19 -10.84 -4.17
N ALA A 123 9.87 -11.28 -3.11
CA ALA A 123 9.70 -10.76 -1.76
C ALA A 123 10.21 -9.30 -1.60
N GLY A 124 10.84 -8.73 -2.63
CA GLY A 124 11.34 -7.35 -2.65
C GLY A 124 12.81 -7.23 -2.26
N HIS A 125 13.54 -8.34 -2.13
CA HIS A 125 14.97 -8.31 -1.83
C HIS A 125 15.81 -8.16 -3.11
N ASN A 126 16.29 -6.95 -3.39
CA ASN A 126 17.06 -6.65 -4.59
C ASN A 126 18.58 -6.92 -4.45
N SER A 127 18.99 -7.80 -3.55
CA SER A 127 20.40 -8.09 -3.23
C SER A 127 20.70 -9.58 -3.21
N CYS A 128 21.92 -9.98 -3.60
CA CYS A 128 22.37 -11.36 -3.52
C CYS A 128 22.32 -11.88 -2.07
N PRO A 129 21.72 -13.06 -1.81
CA PRO A 129 21.70 -13.66 -0.47
C PRO A 129 23.10 -13.92 0.11
N THR A 130 24.08 -14.26 -0.74
CA THR A 130 25.43 -14.62 -0.31
C THR A 130 26.33 -13.41 -0.07
N CYS A 131 26.41 -12.48 -1.02
CA CYS A 131 27.35 -11.35 -0.94
C CYS A 131 26.70 -9.98 -0.76
N ARG A 132 25.37 -9.92 -0.68
CA ARG A 132 24.58 -8.68 -0.51
C ARG A 132 24.78 -7.63 -1.62
N ARG A 133 25.42 -7.99 -2.74
CA ARG A 133 25.53 -7.11 -3.91
C ARG A 133 24.16 -6.88 -4.54
N ALA A 134 23.85 -5.64 -4.91
CA ALA A 134 22.61 -5.30 -5.58
C ALA A 134 22.50 -6.04 -6.93
N LEU A 135 21.35 -6.69 -7.17
CA LEU A 135 21.08 -7.48 -8.37
C LEU A 135 20.42 -6.65 -9.46
N VAL A 136 19.43 -5.87 -9.06
CA VAL A 136 18.71 -4.95 -9.94
C VAL A 136 19.16 -3.54 -9.59
N VAL A 137 19.74 -2.84 -10.56
CA VAL A 137 20.01 -1.41 -10.42
C VAL A 137 18.65 -0.73 -10.39
N THR A 138 18.14 -0.50 -9.17
CA THR A 138 17.03 0.40 -8.95
C THR A 138 17.56 1.76 -9.40
N THR A 139 17.22 2.22 -10.61
CA THR A 139 17.48 3.61 -11.00
C THR A 139 16.95 4.46 -9.86
N PRO A 140 17.83 5.15 -9.13
CA PRO A 140 17.37 5.89 -8.00
C PRO A 140 16.62 7.10 -8.56
N ASP A 141 15.30 7.12 -8.38
CA ASP A 141 14.61 8.37 -8.11
C ASP A 141 14.92 8.83 -6.65
N ILE A 142 16.17 8.61 -6.20
CA ILE A 142 16.66 8.74 -4.82
C ILE A 142 17.63 9.92 -4.71
N SER A 143 17.72 10.77 -5.75
CA SER A 143 18.21 12.14 -5.52
C SER A 143 17.15 13.02 -4.84
N GLU A 144 15.88 12.56 -4.72
CA GLU A 144 14.79 13.34 -4.13
C GLU A 144 14.21 12.77 -2.82
N ALA A 145 14.68 11.62 -2.33
CA ALA A 145 14.11 10.98 -1.14
C ALA A 145 14.29 11.77 0.18
N PRO A 146 15.45 12.40 0.49
CA PRO A 146 15.58 13.18 1.73
C PRO A 146 14.85 14.54 1.66
N GLY A 147 14.67 15.09 0.45
CA GLY A 147 13.90 16.32 0.23
C GLY A 147 12.40 16.09 0.45
N ARG A 148 11.82 15.09 -0.21
CA ARG A 148 10.38 14.83 -0.15
C ARG A 148 9.86 14.44 1.23
N LEU A 149 10.66 13.77 2.06
CA LEU A 149 10.27 13.47 3.45
C LEU A 149 10.28 14.74 4.32
N SER A 150 11.27 15.61 4.12
CA SER A 150 11.35 16.91 4.80
C SER A 150 10.20 17.83 4.37
N ASP A 151 9.88 17.84 3.06
CA ASP A 151 8.77 18.61 2.50
C ASP A 151 7.41 18.12 3.01
N LEU A 152 7.21 16.79 3.13
CA LEU A 152 6.02 16.21 3.73
C LEU A 152 5.87 16.56 5.22
N LEU A 153 6.98 16.51 5.98
CA LEU A 153 6.99 16.92 7.39
C LEU A 153 6.71 18.42 7.55
N GLN A 154 7.21 19.25 6.64
CA GLN A 154 6.98 20.69 6.67
C GLN A 154 5.55 21.05 6.26
N ALA A 155 4.99 20.37 5.25
CA ALA A 155 3.60 20.54 4.83
C ALA A 155 2.61 20.10 5.92
N THR A 156 2.90 19.00 6.61
CA THR A 156 2.09 18.54 7.75
C THR A 156 2.16 19.52 8.93
N GLN A 157 3.33 20.08 9.23
CA GLN A 157 3.47 21.12 10.26
C GLN A 157 2.75 22.43 9.89
N ALA A 158 2.79 22.84 8.62
CA ALA A 158 2.07 24.03 8.15
C ALA A 158 0.55 23.85 8.30
N SER A 159 0.03 22.69 7.89
CA SER A 159 -1.39 22.35 8.03
C SER A 159 -1.86 22.37 9.49
N MET A 160 -1.05 21.86 10.44
CA MET A 160 -1.40 21.92 11.86
C MET A 160 -1.52 23.36 12.38
N ARG A 161 -0.62 24.26 11.97
CA ARG A 161 -0.69 25.69 12.34
C ARG A 161 -1.91 26.39 11.74
N ASP A 162 -2.26 26.06 10.51
CA ASP A 162 -3.45 26.62 9.87
C ASP A 162 -4.73 26.18 10.61
N ILE A 163 -4.80 24.91 11.03
CA ILE A 163 -5.91 24.40 11.84
C ILE A 163 -6.00 25.11 13.19
N GLU A 164 -4.87 25.31 13.89
CA GLU A 164 -4.82 26.06 15.15
C GLU A 164 -5.29 27.51 14.97
N SER A 165 -4.88 28.17 13.87
CA SER A 165 -5.31 29.54 13.57
C SER A 165 -6.81 29.64 13.31
N LEU A 166 -7.38 28.65 12.62
CA LEU A 166 -8.82 28.52 12.37
C LEU A 166 -9.58 28.30 13.68
N GLN A 167 -9.08 27.43 14.57
CA GLN A 167 -9.68 27.19 15.88
C GLN A 167 -9.67 28.45 16.74
N ALA A 168 -8.57 29.20 16.78
CA ALA A 168 -8.48 30.47 17.51
C ALA A 168 -9.43 31.53 16.94
N ALA A 169 -9.54 31.62 15.60
CA ALA A 169 -10.49 32.52 14.95
C ALA A 169 -11.95 32.16 15.31
N MET A 170 -12.29 30.87 15.33
CA MET A 170 -13.61 30.39 15.73
C MET A 170 -13.92 30.70 17.20
N GLN A 171 -12.96 30.51 18.11
CA GLN A 171 -13.14 30.84 19.53
C GLN A 171 -13.37 32.35 19.73
N SER A 172 -12.58 33.20 19.07
CA SER A 172 -12.77 34.66 19.13
C SER A 172 -14.13 35.10 18.56
N MET A 173 -14.63 34.40 17.53
CA MET A 173 -15.96 34.67 16.97
C MET A 173 -17.07 34.24 17.94
N SER A 174 -16.91 33.12 18.63
CA SER A 174 -17.83 32.65 19.67
C SER A 174 -17.90 33.64 20.83
N GLU A 175 -16.75 34.10 21.34
CA GLU A 175 -16.69 35.09 22.43
C GLU A 175 -17.37 36.42 22.02
N ARG A 176 -17.20 36.84 20.76
CA ARG A 176 -17.87 38.03 20.23
C ARG A 176 -19.39 37.86 20.14
N LEU A 177 -19.88 36.65 19.84
CA LEU A 177 -21.31 36.36 19.83
C LEU A 177 -21.88 36.32 21.25
N ASP A 178 -21.18 35.72 22.21
CA ASP A 178 -21.57 35.70 23.63
C ASP A 178 -21.63 37.13 24.20
N HIS A 179 -20.68 38.00 23.82
CA HIS A 179 -20.69 39.40 24.26
C HIS A 179 -21.85 40.22 23.65
N LEU A 180 -22.33 39.84 22.46
CA LEU A 180 -23.53 40.45 21.85
C LEU A 180 -24.82 39.98 22.52
N ASP A 181 -24.89 38.71 22.93
CA ASP A 181 -26.05 38.16 23.66
C ASP A 181 -26.20 38.79 25.05
N VAL A 182 -25.09 38.99 25.78
CA VAL A 182 -25.09 39.71 27.08
C VAL A 182 -25.48 41.18 26.91
N SER A 183 -25.08 41.85 25.83
CA SER A 183 -25.52 43.22 25.52
C SER A 183 -27.00 43.32 25.15
N LEU A 184 -27.54 42.32 24.46
CA LEU A 184 -28.98 42.24 24.12
C LEU A 184 -29.83 41.91 25.35
N GLN A 185 -29.35 41.07 26.28
CA GLN A 185 -30.01 40.82 27.56
C GLN A 185 -29.96 42.04 28.51
N ALA A 186 -28.87 42.82 28.48
CA ALA A 186 -28.77 44.06 29.26
C ALA A 186 -29.68 45.19 28.72
N ALA A 187 -30.04 45.18 27.43
CA ALA A 187 -30.96 46.12 26.81
C ALA A 187 -32.43 45.63 26.75
N GLY A 188 -32.67 44.33 26.93
CA GLY A 188 -33.96 43.67 26.80
C GLY A 188 -34.40 42.98 28.08
N GLY A 189 -34.72 43.75 29.11
CA GLY A 189 -35.44 43.23 30.26
C GLY A 189 -36.84 42.72 29.87
N SER A 190 -37.17 41.54 30.37
CA SER A 190 -38.49 40.88 30.40
C SER A 190 -38.86 39.98 29.21
N GLY A 191 -38.88 38.67 29.46
CA GLY A 191 -39.61 37.74 28.59
C GLY A 191 -39.32 36.26 28.80
N ASN A 192 -39.92 35.69 29.85
CA ASN A 192 -40.34 34.29 29.98
C ASN A 192 -39.34 33.13 29.81
N ALA A 193 -39.23 32.39 30.92
CA ALA A 193 -39.02 30.95 30.96
C ALA A 193 -39.90 30.20 29.97
N LEU A 194 -39.32 29.24 29.24
CA LEU A 194 -40.00 28.01 28.84
C LEU A 194 -38.96 26.90 28.63
N GLN A 195 -39.23 25.79 29.32
CA GLN A 195 -38.55 24.50 29.26
C GLN A 195 -38.75 23.82 27.89
N HIS A 196 -37.92 22.78 27.69
CA HIS A 196 -37.98 21.68 26.71
C HIS A 196 -36.94 21.80 25.58
N GLY A 197 -36.09 20.81 25.32
CA GLY A 197 -36.02 19.44 25.84
C GLY A 197 -34.75 18.74 25.35
N SER A 198 -34.33 17.73 26.13
CA SER A 198 -33.18 16.88 25.89
C SER A 198 -33.39 15.94 24.69
N PRO A 199 -32.38 15.68 23.84
CA PRO A 199 -32.38 14.52 22.96
C PRO A 199 -31.94 13.28 23.75
N GLN A 200 -32.81 12.29 23.80
CA GLN A 200 -32.54 10.98 24.39
C GLN A 200 -31.54 10.19 23.55
N SER A 201 -30.65 9.51 24.27
CA SER A 201 -29.72 8.46 23.89
C SER A 201 -30.36 7.29 23.13
N GLU A 202 -29.80 6.94 21.97
CA GLU A 202 -30.00 5.64 21.32
C GLU A 202 -29.12 4.55 21.98
N PRO A 203 -29.67 3.37 22.32
CA PRO A 203 -28.86 2.24 22.76
C PRO A 203 -28.62 1.21 21.65
N ASP A 204 -27.34 0.87 21.51
CA ASP A 204 -26.75 -0.39 21.05
C ASP A 204 -27.71 -1.58 20.87
N ARG A 205 -27.91 -2.02 19.62
CA ARG A 205 -28.35 -3.39 19.28
C ARG A 205 -27.82 -3.88 17.92
N TYR A 206 -26.50 -3.97 17.76
CA TYR A 206 -25.89 -4.81 16.70
C TYR A 206 -24.61 -5.49 17.21
N ARG A 207 -24.77 -6.47 18.11
CA ARG A 207 -23.69 -7.39 18.51
C ARG A 207 -24.28 -8.76 18.82
N ALA A 208 -24.48 -9.57 17.78
CA ALA A 208 -24.69 -11.03 17.91
C ALA A 208 -24.73 -11.67 16.51
N ARG A 209 -23.55 -11.98 15.93
CA ARG A 209 -23.37 -13.02 14.90
C ARG A 209 -21.88 -13.15 14.53
N HIS A 210 -21.09 -13.77 15.41
CA HIS A 210 -19.75 -14.20 15.03
C HIS A 210 -19.17 -15.34 15.89
N ASP A 211 -19.97 -16.36 16.24
CA ASP A 211 -19.50 -17.50 17.05
C ASP A 211 -19.93 -18.84 16.43
N ALA A 212 -19.44 -19.19 15.23
CA ALA A 212 -19.78 -20.47 14.60
C ALA A 212 -18.71 -21.09 13.68
N TYR A 213 -17.41 -20.79 13.87
CA TYR A 213 -16.36 -21.29 12.95
C TYR A 213 -15.10 -21.83 13.65
N ASP A 214 -15.21 -22.47 14.82
CA ASP A 214 -14.03 -23.01 15.52
C ASP A 214 -14.06 -24.52 15.87
N ASP A 215 -15.06 -25.29 15.40
CA ASP A 215 -15.19 -26.71 15.80
C ASP A 215 -14.36 -27.71 14.98
N ASP A 216 -13.89 -27.36 13.77
CA ASP A 216 -13.24 -28.35 12.89
C ASP A 216 -11.75 -28.60 13.20
N ARG A 217 -11.14 -27.86 14.14
CA ARG A 217 -9.69 -27.91 14.37
C ARG A 217 -9.22 -29.01 15.33
N SER A 218 -10.13 -29.67 16.03
CA SER A 218 -9.78 -30.65 17.08
C SER A 218 -9.62 -32.09 16.58
N HIS A 219 -9.97 -32.39 15.33
CA HIS A 219 -9.99 -33.77 14.83
C HIS A 219 -8.63 -34.31 14.34
N PHE A 220 -7.59 -33.48 14.22
CA PHE A 220 -6.32 -33.90 13.60
C PHE A 220 -5.23 -34.39 14.59
N SER A 221 -5.46 -34.30 15.90
CA SER A 221 -4.41 -34.58 16.90
C SER A 221 -4.19 -36.07 17.24
N GLY A 222 -4.94 -37.00 16.63
CA GLY A 222 -4.95 -38.41 17.02
C GLY A 222 -4.12 -39.39 16.18
N MET A 223 -3.39 -38.94 15.15
CA MET A 223 -2.72 -39.86 14.20
C MET A 223 -1.22 -40.10 14.44
N TYR A 224 -0.65 -39.52 15.49
CA TYR A 224 0.75 -39.77 15.88
C TYR A 224 0.81 -40.23 17.34
N SER A 225 0.54 -41.51 17.58
CA SER A 225 0.82 -42.20 18.84
C SER A 225 1.25 -43.62 18.54
#